data_AF-A0A7C2WLT0-F1
#
_entry.id   AF-A0A7C2WLT0-F1
#
_cell.length_a   1.000
_cell.length_b   1.000
_cell.length_c   1.000
_cell.angle_alpha   90.00
_cell.angle_beta   90.00
_cell.angle_gamma   90.00
#
_symmetry.space_group_name_H-M   'P 1'
#
loop_
_entity.id
_entity.type
_entity.pdbx_description
1 polymer ?
#
loop_
_entity_poly.entity_id
_entity_poly.type
_entity_poly.pdbx_seq_one_letter_code
_entity_poly.pdbx_strand_id
1 'polypeptide(L)'
;MSDAMEQKYTERLNRYVTAMRNGRPDRVPLRPFVAEFTAKYAGFTCQEVAHDYEKAFVAARRCAADFDWDAVVANMVYVWTGLTQAIGLKYYGVPGIDIPADTGFQYREPPEDQAHMQPEEYDQLIDDPTGFLLNVWLPRVATDVVAPGAPNTMRNNLSFLKGGMAMLQYFTAFGAQIEALRRESGTASAIAGIFKAPLDIIADKLRGYLGLTTDLIERPKKVLWACEALMPHLLHVALGGADPDRNVPIGFWMHRGCVPFISFEQFEQFYWPTLKPIIETLWANG
;
A
#
# COMPACT_ATOMS: atom_id res chain seq x y z
N MET A 1 18.40 4.65 -26.44
CA MET A 1 17.52 3.46 -26.37
C MET A 1 17.55 2.82 -27.75
N SER A 2 17.71 1.51 -27.87
CA SER A 2 17.61 0.87 -29.19
C SER A 2 16.14 0.86 -29.63
N ASP A 3 15.89 1.05 -30.92
CA ASP A 3 14.54 1.01 -31.49
C ASP A 3 13.83 -0.32 -31.15
N ALA A 4 14.59 -1.42 -31.07
CA ALA A 4 14.09 -2.73 -30.69
C ALA A 4 13.55 -2.81 -29.25
N MET A 5 14.18 -2.13 -28.28
CA MET A 5 13.70 -2.19 -26.89
C MET A 5 12.44 -1.36 -26.69
N GLU A 6 12.36 -0.22 -27.38
CA GLU A 6 11.16 0.61 -27.37
C GLU A 6 9.98 -0.08 -28.05
N GLN A 7 10.24 -0.79 -29.15
CA GLN A 7 9.25 -1.65 -29.78
C GLN A 7 8.78 -2.75 -28.81
N LYS A 8 9.71 -3.45 -28.14
CA LYS A 8 9.38 -4.48 -27.14
C LYS A 8 8.50 -3.92 -26.01
N TYR A 9 8.85 -2.75 -25.48
CA TYR A 9 8.04 -2.04 -24.50
C TYR A 9 6.64 -1.75 -25.00
N THR A 10 6.53 -1.16 -26.20
CA THR A 10 5.24 -0.80 -26.80
C THR A 10 4.35 -2.03 -27.00
N GLU A 11 4.91 -3.14 -27.50
CA GLU A 11 4.20 -4.40 -27.66
C GLU A 11 3.67 -4.95 -26.33
N ARG A 12 4.50 -4.95 -25.28
CA ARG A 12 4.13 -5.44 -23.95
C ARG A 12 3.11 -4.55 -23.25
N LEU A 13 3.28 -3.22 -23.33
CA LEU A 13 2.31 -2.27 -22.80
C LEU A 13 0.96 -2.44 -23.50
N ASN A 14 0.95 -2.49 -24.84
CA ASN A 14 -0.29 -2.70 -25.60
C ASN A 14 -0.97 -4.02 -25.22
N ARG A 15 -0.21 -5.11 -25.08
CA ARG A 15 -0.73 -6.41 -24.62
C ARG A 15 -1.37 -6.31 -23.24
N TYR A 16 -0.67 -5.67 -22.29
CA TYR A 16 -1.13 -5.51 -20.91
C TYR A 16 -2.39 -4.64 -20.83
N VAL A 17 -2.37 -3.45 -21.43
CA VAL A 17 -3.49 -2.50 -21.38
C VAL A 17 -4.72 -3.03 -22.14
N THR A 18 -4.52 -3.72 -23.27
CA THR A 18 -5.62 -4.34 -24.01
C THR A 18 -6.33 -5.39 -23.15
N ALA A 19 -5.58 -6.24 -22.44
CA ALA A 19 -6.16 -7.22 -21.54
C ALA A 19 -6.93 -6.56 -20.38
N MET A 20 -6.35 -5.53 -19.75
CA MET A 20 -6.98 -4.79 -18.65
C MET A 20 -8.28 -4.09 -19.06
N ARG A 21 -8.43 -3.73 -20.34
CA ARG A 21 -9.63 -3.10 -20.92
C ARG A 21 -10.64 -4.12 -21.49
N ASN A 22 -10.55 -5.39 -21.07
CA ASN A 22 -11.39 -6.49 -21.56
C ASN A 22 -11.31 -6.71 -23.09
N GLY A 23 -10.22 -6.30 -23.74
CA GLY A 23 -9.94 -6.57 -25.14
C GLY A 23 -9.25 -7.92 -25.35
N ARG A 24 -9.00 -8.26 -26.62
CA ARG A 24 -8.23 -9.46 -27.01
C ARG A 24 -6.82 -9.07 -27.46
N PRO A 25 -5.79 -9.18 -26.59
CA PRO A 25 -4.41 -8.98 -27.00
C PRO A 25 -3.91 -10.11 -27.93
N ASP A 26 -2.70 -9.94 -28.46
CA ASP A 26 -2.01 -10.95 -29.26
C ASP A 26 -1.76 -12.27 -28.48
N ARG A 27 -1.52 -12.17 -27.17
CA ARG A 27 -1.43 -13.29 -26.22
C ARG A 27 -1.71 -12.82 -24.79
N VAL A 28 -1.91 -13.76 -23.86
CA VAL A 28 -2.13 -13.44 -22.43
C VAL A 28 -0.88 -12.77 -21.85
N PRO A 29 -0.99 -11.58 -21.22
CA PRO A 29 0.16 -10.93 -20.59
C PRO A 29 0.59 -11.63 -19.29
N LEU A 30 1.90 -11.67 -19.05
CA LEU A 30 2.50 -12.12 -17.81
C LEU A 30 2.78 -10.94 -16.89
N ARG A 31 2.01 -10.86 -15.79
CA ARG A 31 2.18 -9.90 -14.70
C ARG A 31 2.10 -10.63 -13.37
N PRO A 32 3.21 -11.18 -12.86
CA PRO A 32 3.22 -11.81 -11.54
C PRO A 32 3.33 -10.76 -10.42
N PHE A 33 2.87 -11.16 -9.23
CA PHE A 33 3.15 -10.44 -7.99
C PHE A 33 3.86 -11.38 -7.03
N VAL A 34 5.19 -11.20 -6.89
CA VAL A 34 6.08 -12.20 -6.29
C VAL A 34 6.94 -11.68 -5.14
N ALA A 35 6.75 -10.43 -4.72
CA ALA A 35 7.32 -9.87 -3.48
C ALA A 35 8.80 -10.27 -3.22
N GLU A 36 9.12 -10.81 -2.04
CA GLU A 36 10.47 -11.20 -1.63
C GLU A 36 11.12 -12.30 -2.48
N PHE A 37 10.36 -13.01 -3.34
CA PHE A 37 10.97 -13.92 -4.31
C PHE A 37 11.97 -13.19 -5.22
N THR A 38 11.69 -11.94 -5.61
CA THR A 38 12.61 -11.20 -6.49
C THR A 38 13.96 -10.99 -5.80
N ALA A 39 13.95 -10.75 -4.48
CA ALA A 39 15.17 -10.59 -3.69
C ALA A 39 15.99 -11.89 -3.71
N LYS A 40 15.35 -13.01 -3.35
CA LYS A 40 15.99 -14.33 -3.33
C LYS A 40 16.56 -14.70 -4.70
N TYR A 41 15.81 -14.46 -5.78
CA TYR A 41 16.26 -14.73 -7.14
C TYR A 41 17.46 -13.86 -7.54
N ALA A 42 17.46 -12.58 -7.13
CA ALA A 42 18.55 -11.66 -7.41
C ALA A 42 19.79 -11.87 -6.54
N GLY A 43 19.73 -12.76 -5.54
CA GLY A 43 20.84 -13.02 -4.60
C GLY A 43 20.89 -12.04 -3.43
N PHE A 44 19.78 -11.38 -3.11
CA PHE A 44 19.64 -10.51 -1.94
C PHE A 44 18.82 -11.19 -0.84
N THR A 45 19.10 -10.79 0.40
CA THR A 45 18.27 -11.10 1.57
C THR A 45 17.02 -10.21 1.63
N CYS A 46 16.01 -10.59 2.42
CA CYS A 46 14.83 -9.74 2.65
C CYS A 46 15.21 -8.42 3.33
N GLN A 47 16.21 -8.46 4.23
CA GLN A 47 16.80 -7.27 4.87
C GLN A 47 17.33 -6.28 3.85
N GLU A 48 18.16 -6.74 2.90
CA GLU A 48 18.80 -5.84 1.94
C GLU A 48 17.78 -5.08 1.09
N VAL A 49 16.76 -5.76 0.57
CA VAL A 49 15.72 -5.12 -0.25
C VAL A 49 14.72 -4.29 0.57
N ALA A 50 14.53 -4.61 1.86
CA ALA A 50 13.71 -3.80 2.76
C ALA A 50 14.47 -2.55 3.26
N HIS A 51 15.80 -2.61 3.38
CA HIS A 51 16.63 -1.50 3.85
C HIS A 51 16.99 -0.54 2.72
N ASP A 52 17.19 -1.08 1.52
CA ASP A 52 17.56 -0.36 0.31
C ASP A 52 16.58 -0.69 -0.82
N TYR A 53 15.67 0.24 -1.09
CA TYR A 53 14.68 0.07 -2.15
C TYR A 53 15.31 0.03 -3.55
N GLU A 54 16.54 0.54 -3.75
CA GLU A 54 17.24 0.42 -5.04
C GLU A 54 17.64 -1.04 -5.31
N LYS A 55 17.99 -1.81 -4.27
CA LYS A 55 18.18 -3.27 -4.41
C LYS A 55 16.87 -3.97 -4.77
N ALA A 56 15.75 -3.53 -4.18
CA ALA A 56 14.42 -4.04 -4.55
C ALA A 56 14.08 -3.74 -6.02
N PHE A 57 14.41 -2.53 -6.49
CA PHE A 57 14.26 -2.11 -7.89
C PHE A 57 15.11 -2.94 -8.85
N VAL A 58 16.38 -3.16 -8.53
CA VAL A 58 17.29 -4.03 -9.30
C VAL A 58 16.76 -5.46 -9.36
N ALA A 59 16.30 -5.99 -8.23
CA ALA A 59 15.73 -7.33 -8.16
C ALA A 59 14.48 -7.49 -9.05
N ALA A 60 13.58 -6.51 -9.03
CA ALA A 60 12.39 -6.48 -9.88
C ALA A 60 12.75 -6.42 -11.37
N ARG A 61 13.70 -5.55 -11.76
CA ARG A 61 14.19 -5.44 -13.15
C ARG A 61 14.83 -6.73 -13.64
N ARG A 62 15.67 -7.36 -12.81
CA ARG A 62 16.32 -8.63 -13.16
C ARG A 62 15.30 -9.73 -13.42
N CYS A 63 14.32 -9.90 -12.53
CA CYS A 63 13.27 -10.90 -12.74
C CYS A 63 12.42 -10.58 -14.00
N ALA A 64 12.07 -9.32 -14.20
CA ALA A 64 11.32 -8.90 -15.39
C ALA A 64 12.04 -9.23 -16.71
N ALA A 65 13.36 -9.03 -16.75
CA ALA A 65 14.18 -9.39 -17.89
C ALA A 65 14.31 -10.91 -18.05
N ASP A 66 14.71 -11.62 -16.99
CA ASP A 66 15.06 -13.05 -17.04
C ASP A 66 13.85 -13.96 -17.28
N PHE A 67 12.66 -13.56 -16.82
CA PHE A 67 11.41 -14.32 -17.00
C PHE A 67 10.51 -13.77 -18.11
N ASP A 68 10.97 -12.78 -18.90
CA ASP A 68 10.25 -12.17 -20.00
C ASP A 68 8.84 -11.64 -19.63
N TRP A 69 8.70 -11.04 -18.44
CA TRP A 69 7.40 -10.51 -17.98
C TRP A 69 6.96 -9.27 -18.76
N ASP A 70 5.66 -9.16 -19.05
CA ASP A 70 5.11 -8.03 -19.80
C ASP A 70 4.96 -6.79 -18.92
N ALA A 71 4.56 -6.98 -17.67
CA ALA A 71 4.40 -5.90 -16.69
C ALA A 71 4.79 -6.34 -15.27
N VAL A 72 5.27 -5.40 -14.46
CA VAL A 72 5.60 -5.64 -13.06
C VAL A 72 5.26 -4.45 -12.18
N VAL A 73 5.04 -4.71 -10.90
CA VAL A 73 5.06 -3.63 -9.93
C VAL A 73 6.49 -3.10 -9.80
N ALA A 74 6.67 -1.78 -9.92
CA ALA A 74 8.00 -1.16 -9.96
C ALA A 74 8.85 -1.44 -8.70
N ASN A 75 8.19 -1.56 -7.55
CA ASN A 75 8.75 -2.15 -6.34
C ASN A 75 7.94 -3.37 -5.90
N MET A 76 8.59 -4.50 -5.67
CA MET A 76 7.93 -5.70 -5.13
C MET A 76 7.92 -5.74 -3.60
N VAL A 77 8.74 -4.93 -2.93
CA VAL A 77 8.86 -4.88 -1.46
C VAL A 77 8.54 -3.48 -0.95
N TYR A 78 7.30 -3.29 -0.49
CA TYR A 78 6.73 -1.96 -0.21
C TYR A 78 7.05 -1.38 1.16
N VAL A 79 7.59 -2.18 2.09
CA VAL A 79 7.94 -1.71 3.44
C VAL A 79 9.42 -1.36 3.47
N TRP A 80 9.72 -0.13 3.08
CA TRP A 80 11.08 0.40 3.17
C TRP A 80 11.41 0.85 4.60
N THR A 81 12.54 0.36 5.11
CA THR A 81 13.03 0.60 6.47
C THR A 81 13.30 2.07 6.75
N GLY A 82 13.77 2.81 5.75
CA GLY A 82 14.01 4.24 5.93
C GLY A 82 12.74 5.00 6.31
N LEU A 83 11.58 4.63 5.74
CA LEU A 83 10.30 5.24 6.09
C LEU A 83 9.81 4.78 7.47
N THR A 84 9.88 3.48 7.76
CA THR A 84 9.40 2.95 9.06
C THR A 84 10.22 3.49 10.22
N GLN A 85 11.54 3.57 10.09
CA GLN A 85 12.45 4.09 11.11
C GLN A 85 12.50 5.61 11.16
N ALA A 86 12.23 6.33 10.06
CA ALA A 86 12.24 7.80 10.06
C ALA A 86 11.21 8.37 11.04
N ILE A 87 10.01 7.77 11.10
CA ILE A 87 8.91 8.15 11.98
C ILE A 87 8.85 7.25 13.24
N GLY A 88 9.60 6.15 13.26
CA GLY A 88 9.68 5.22 14.39
C GLY A 88 8.43 4.37 14.57
N LEU A 89 7.85 3.88 13.47
CA LEU A 89 6.65 3.05 13.45
C LEU A 89 6.90 1.71 14.13
N LYS A 90 6.03 1.31 15.07
CA LYS A 90 6.21 0.14 15.93
C LYS A 90 5.52 -1.13 15.41
N TYR A 91 4.56 -0.97 14.49
CA TYR A 91 3.71 -2.07 13.99
C TYR A 91 4.31 -2.82 12.80
N TYR A 92 5.57 -2.54 12.44
CA TYR A 92 6.32 -3.33 11.46
C TYR A 92 7.38 -4.17 12.19
N GLY A 93 7.51 -5.44 11.79
CA GLY A 93 8.68 -6.24 12.05
C GLY A 93 9.65 -6.08 10.87
N VAL A 94 10.68 -5.27 11.04
CA VAL A 94 11.68 -4.99 10.00
C VAL A 94 12.72 -6.13 9.91
N PRO A 95 12.94 -6.73 8.72
CA PRO A 95 13.95 -7.78 8.56
C PRO A 95 15.35 -7.30 8.96
N GLY A 96 16.07 -8.12 9.73
CA GLY A 96 17.41 -7.84 10.25
C GLY A 96 17.48 -6.88 11.44
N ILE A 97 16.37 -6.27 11.84
CA ILE A 97 16.26 -5.44 13.07
C ILE A 97 15.39 -6.16 14.09
N ASP A 98 14.22 -6.59 13.66
CA ASP A 98 13.13 -7.09 14.49
C ASP A 98 12.86 -8.58 14.31
N ILE A 99 13.15 -9.08 13.11
CA ILE A 99 12.92 -10.46 12.66
C ILE A 99 14.14 -10.92 11.85
N PRO A 100 14.34 -12.22 11.61
CA PRO A 100 15.50 -12.71 10.85
C PRO A 100 15.64 -12.06 9.47
N ALA A 101 16.89 -11.87 9.02
CA ALA A 101 17.21 -11.13 7.79
C ALA A 101 16.59 -11.71 6.50
N ASP A 102 16.33 -13.02 6.48
CA ASP A 102 15.73 -13.73 5.33
C ASP A 102 14.21 -13.91 5.43
N THR A 103 13.57 -13.29 6.42
CA THR A 103 12.10 -13.28 6.56
C THR A 103 11.55 -11.98 5.99
N GLY A 104 10.50 -12.06 5.16
CA GLY A 104 9.77 -10.88 4.70
C GLY A 104 9.20 -10.09 5.87
N PHE A 105 8.99 -8.79 5.69
CA PHE A 105 8.49 -7.93 6.76
C PHE A 105 7.17 -8.45 7.33
N GLN A 106 6.90 -8.16 8.60
CA GLN A 106 5.68 -8.59 9.26
C GLN A 106 4.89 -7.38 9.76
N TYR A 107 3.56 -7.51 9.81
CA TYR A 107 2.72 -6.63 10.59
C TYR A 107 2.66 -7.14 12.03
N ARG A 108 2.90 -6.25 13.00
CA ARG A 108 2.76 -6.52 14.42
C ARG A 108 1.46 -5.90 14.88
N GLU A 109 0.46 -6.74 15.12
CA GLU A 109 -0.77 -6.27 15.75
C GLU A 109 -0.52 -6.03 17.24
N PRO A 110 -1.05 -4.92 17.80
CA PRO A 110 -1.04 -4.74 19.24
C PRO A 110 -1.94 -5.80 19.90
N PRO A 111 -1.69 -6.13 21.17
CA PRO A 111 -2.67 -6.81 22.02
C PRO A 111 -4.06 -6.13 21.94
N GLU A 112 -5.14 -6.89 22.14
CA GLU A 112 -6.51 -6.39 22.01
C GLU A 112 -6.81 -5.19 22.94
N ASP A 113 -6.26 -5.19 24.15
CA ASP A 113 -6.35 -4.12 25.14
C ASP A 113 -5.49 -2.88 24.80
N GLN A 114 -4.67 -2.98 23.75
CA GLN A 114 -3.78 -1.92 23.26
C GLN A 114 -4.01 -1.61 21.78
N ALA A 115 -5.18 -1.94 21.25
CA ALA A 115 -5.59 -1.56 19.90
C ALA A 115 -5.32 -0.06 19.64
N HIS A 116 -4.84 0.27 18.43
CA HIS A 116 -4.47 1.66 18.12
C HIS A 116 -5.69 2.59 18.12
N MET A 117 -6.88 2.03 17.89
CA MET A 117 -8.19 2.65 18.09
C MET A 117 -9.03 1.77 19.02
N GLN A 118 -9.61 2.41 20.03
CA GLN A 118 -10.54 1.81 20.98
C GLN A 118 -11.98 1.90 20.48
N PRO A 119 -12.88 0.99 20.91
CA PRO A 119 -14.27 0.98 20.44
C PRO A 119 -15.06 2.25 20.81
N GLU A 120 -14.68 2.97 21.86
CA GLU A 120 -15.31 4.25 22.25
C GLU A 120 -14.89 5.41 21.35
N GLU A 121 -13.87 5.24 20.52
CA GLU A 121 -13.27 6.32 19.72
C GLU A 121 -13.81 6.42 18.30
N TYR A 122 -14.79 5.59 17.91
CA TYR A 122 -15.44 5.69 16.59
C TYR A 122 -15.97 7.10 16.32
N ASP A 123 -16.56 7.75 17.31
CA ASP A 123 -17.12 9.10 17.10
C ASP A 123 -16.06 10.15 16.81
N GLN A 124 -14.85 10.01 17.37
CA GLN A 124 -13.74 10.90 17.03
C GLN A 124 -13.24 10.65 15.61
N LEU A 125 -13.15 9.39 15.19
CA LEU A 125 -12.78 9.03 13.82
C LEU A 125 -13.82 9.51 12.79
N ILE A 126 -15.11 9.39 13.11
CA ILE A 126 -16.21 9.78 12.22
C ILE A 126 -16.25 11.30 12.04
N ASP A 127 -16.08 12.06 13.13
CA ASP A 127 -16.17 13.53 13.12
C ASP A 127 -14.99 14.18 12.39
N ASP A 128 -13.76 13.70 12.65
CA ASP A 128 -12.56 14.20 11.99
C ASP A 128 -11.52 13.07 11.77
N PRO A 129 -11.58 12.37 10.61
CA PRO A 129 -10.62 11.31 10.31
C PRO A 129 -9.17 11.79 10.29
N THR A 130 -8.93 13.03 9.85
CA THR A 130 -7.57 13.58 9.75
C THR A 130 -7.03 13.91 11.14
N GLY A 131 -7.83 14.58 11.96
CA GLY A 131 -7.51 14.86 13.35
C GLY A 131 -7.32 13.59 14.16
N PHE A 132 -8.19 12.58 14.02
CA PHE A 132 -8.02 11.30 14.70
C PHE A 132 -6.69 10.63 14.33
N LEU A 133 -6.36 10.56 13.04
CA LEU A 133 -5.11 9.95 12.59
C LEU A 133 -3.88 10.70 13.14
N LEU A 134 -3.88 12.03 13.11
CA LEU A 134 -2.74 12.83 13.52
C LEU A 134 -2.56 12.90 15.04
N ASN A 135 -3.68 13.03 15.77
CA ASN A 135 -3.67 13.40 17.18
C ASN A 135 -3.85 12.20 18.12
N VAL A 136 -4.46 11.11 17.65
CA VAL A 136 -4.75 9.91 18.46
C VAL A 136 -3.95 8.71 17.97
N TRP A 137 -4.11 8.35 16.69
CA TRP A 137 -3.49 7.15 16.12
C TRP A 137 -1.97 7.27 16.00
N LEU A 138 -1.47 8.35 15.37
CA LEU A 138 -0.05 8.50 15.06
C LEU A 138 0.85 8.45 16.31
N PRO A 139 0.53 9.16 17.43
CA PRO A 139 1.31 9.05 18.67
C PRO A 139 1.31 7.65 19.30
N ARG A 140 0.30 6.81 19.04
CA ARG A 140 0.24 5.43 19.55
C ARG A 140 1.15 4.51 18.74
N VAL A 141 1.19 4.69 17.42
CA VAL A 141 1.91 3.80 16.51
C VAL A 141 3.36 4.18 16.25
N ALA A 142 3.73 5.42 16.55
CA ALA A 142 5.07 5.95 16.36
C ALA A 142 5.78 6.18 17.71
N THR A 143 7.08 5.91 17.78
CA THR A 143 7.87 6.04 19.01
C THR A 143 8.20 7.49 19.32
N ASP A 144 8.51 8.26 18.29
CA ASP A 144 9.03 9.62 18.44
C ASP A 144 7.94 10.69 18.47
N VAL A 145 6.73 10.37 17.98
CA VAL A 145 5.62 11.34 17.89
C VAL A 145 4.94 11.50 19.25
N VAL A 146 4.86 12.74 19.74
CA VAL A 146 4.22 13.05 21.02
C VAL A 146 2.75 13.38 20.85
N ALA A 147 1.92 12.98 21.83
CA ALA A 147 0.49 13.29 21.83
C ALA A 147 0.23 14.79 22.08
N PRO A 148 -0.88 15.34 21.60
CA PRO A 148 -1.28 16.72 21.89
C PRO A 148 -1.28 17.03 23.39
N GLY A 149 -0.79 18.21 23.75
CA GLY A 149 -0.68 18.66 25.14
C GLY A 149 0.56 18.15 25.90
N ALA A 150 1.29 17.17 25.37
CA ALA A 150 2.56 16.74 25.93
C ALA A 150 3.71 17.71 25.58
N PRO A 151 4.78 17.79 26.38
CA PRO A 151 5.97 18.57 26.03
C PRO A 151 6.58 18.09 24.71
N ASN A 152 6.82 19.02 23.79
CA ASN A 152 7.48 18.70 22.53
C ASN A 152 8.92 18.21 22.75
N THR A 153 9.39 17.32 21.88
CA THR A 153 10.77 16.80 21.92
C THR A 153 11.49 17.02 20.59
N MET A 154 12.82 17.04 20.61
CA MET A 154 13.61 17.08 19.38
C MET A 154 13.33 15.86 18.49
N ARG A 155 13.11 14.68 19.09
CA ARG A 155 12.77 13.45 18.36
C ARG A 155 11.45 13.58 17.61
N ASN A 156 10.42 14.17 18.24
CA ASN A 156 9.15 14.46 17.58
C ASN A 156 9.35 15.33 16.34
N ASN A 157 10.02 16.48 16.47
CA ASN A 157 10.26 17.38 15.33
C ASN A 157 11.06 16.71 14.21
N LEU A 158 12.10 15.95 14.58
CA LEU A 158 12.92 15.22 13.61
C LEU A 158 12.15 14.09 12.93
N SER A 159 11.18 13.46 13.60
CA SER A 159 10.39 12.38 13.00
C SER A 159 9.58 12.87 11.79
N PHE A 160 8.96 14.05 11.89
CA PHE A 160 8.23 14.67 10.78
C PHE A 160 9.17 15.14 9.66
N LEU A 161 10.30 15.76 10.01
CA LEU A 161 11.29 16.21 9.01
C LEU A 161 11.87 15.03 8.23
N LYS A 162 12.41 14.02 8.93
CA LYS A 162 12.97 12.81 8.31
C LYS A 162 11.89 12.04 7.56
N GLY A 163 10.69 11.90 8.13
CA GLY A 163 9.58 11.18 7.53
C GLY A 163 9.15 11.81 6.19
N GLY A 164 8.99 13.13 6.16
CA GLY A 164 8.69 13.86 4.93
C GLY A 164 9.78 13.70 3.86
N MET A 165 11.05 13.86 4.24
CA MET A 165 12.18 13.65 3.32
C MET A 165 12.25 12.22 2.80
N ALA A 166 12.02 11.21 3.66
CA ALA A 166 12.03 9.80 3.28
C ALA A 166 10.88 9.48 2.31
N MET A 167 9.67 9.99 2.57
CA MET A 167 8.53 9.87 1.64
C MET A 167 8.87 10.47 0.27
N LEU A 168 9.39 11.70 0.22
CA LEU A 168 9.76 12.35 -1.04
C LEU A 168 10.85 11.57 -1.76
N GLN A 169 11.91 11.14 -1.07
CA GLN A 169 12.99 10.35 -1.63
C GLN A 169 12.46 9.06 -2.26
N TYR A 170 11.65 8.30 -1.54
CA TYR A 170 11.16 7.01 -1.99
C TYR A 170 10.20 7.14 -3.18
N PHE A 171 9.22 8.04 -3.10
CA PHE A 171 8.22 8.18 -4.16
C PHE A 171 8.77 8.87 -5.42
N THR A 172 9.74 9.77 -5.31
CA THR A 172 10.39 10.37 -6.49
C THR A 172 11.29 9.39 -7.24
N ALA A 173 11.81 8.35 -6.57
CA ALA A 173 12.65 7.33 -7.20
C ALA A 173 11.90 6.43 -8.21
N PHE A 174 10.57 6.33 -8.12
CA PHE A 174 9.79 5.48 -9.02
C PHE A 174 9.89 5.89 -10.50
N GLY A 175 10.01 7.18 -10.80
CA GLY A 175 10.14 7.64 -12.19
C GLY A 175 11.36 7.06 -12.89
N ALA A 176 12.52 7.08 -12.22
CA ALA A 176 13.75 6.49 -12.74
C ALA A 176 13.65 4.97 -12.88
N GLN A 177 13.02 4.29 -11.92
CA GLN A 177 12.81 2.85 -11.96
C GLN A 177 11.87 2.41 -13.10
N ILE A 178 10.79 3.14 -13.34
CA ILE A 178 9.85 2.87 -14.44
C ILE A 178 10.56 3.05 -15.79
N GLU A 179 11.36 4.12 -15.92
CA GLU A 179 12.16 4.33 -17.13
C GLU A 179 13.23 3.25 -17.31
N ALA A 180 13.84 2.77 -16.23
CA ALA A 180 14.80 1.66 -16.28
C ALA A 180 14.13 0.34 -16.70
N LEU A 181 12.93 0.02 -16.19
CA LEU A 181 12.14 -1.14 -16.63
C LEU A 181 11.89 -1.11 -18.15
N ARG A 182 11.48 0.05 -18.67
CA ARG A 182 11.29 0.29 -20.11
C ARG A 182 12.58 0.13 -20.90
N ARG A 183 13.67 0.80 -20.50
CA ARG A 183 14.92 0.85 -21.25
C ARG A 183 15.74 -0.43 -21.20
N GLU A 184 15.69 -1.17 -20.11
CA GLU A 184 16.57 -2.32 -19.88
C GLU A 184 15.91 -3.64 -20.24
N SER A 185 14.58 -3.74 -20.08
CA SER A 185 13.84 -4.99 -20.29
C SER A 185 12.63 -4.86 -21.21
N GLY A 186 12.19 -3.63 -21.52
CA GLY A 186 10.95 -3.38 -22.24
C GLY A 186 9.72 -3.72 -21.40
N THR A 187 9.82 -3.72 -20.07
CA THR A 187 8.73 -4.13 -19.19
C THR A 187 7.88 -2.93 -18.79
N ALA A 188 6.56 -3.08 -18.80
CA ALA A 188 5.66 -2.03 -18.33
C ALA A 188 5.61 -1.98 -16.79
N SER A 189 5.47 -0.79 -16.21
CA SER A 189 4.99 -0.69 -14.83
C SER A 189 3.52 -1.12 -14.80
N ALA A 190 3.14 -1.98 -13.87
CA ALA A 190 1.81 -2.61 -13.89
C ALA A 190 0.72 -1.77 -13.22
N ILE A 191 1.09 -0.82 -12.35
CA ILE A 191 0.14 -0.03 -11.57
C ILE A 191 0.68 1.38 -11.35
N ALA A 192 -0.24 2.31 -11.07
CA ALA A 192 0.07 3.62 -10.50
C ALA A 192 -0.79 3.84 -9.26
N GLY A 193 -0.31 4.61 -8.28
CA GLY A 193 -1.10 4.94 -7.10
C GLY A 193 -1.43 3.75 -6.19
N ILE A 194 -2.30 4.02 -5.23
CA ILE A 194 -2.67 3.07 -4.19
C ILE A 194 -4.11 3.30 -3.75
N PHE A 195 -4.82 2.21 -3.51
CA PHE A 195 -6.15 2.23 -2.93
C PHE A 195 -6.36 1.07 -1.95
N LYS A 196 -7.04 1.37 -0.84
CA LYS A 196 -7.45 0.45 0.20
C LYS A 196 -8.92 0.69 0.53
N ALA A 197 -9.70 -0.37 0.77
CA ALA A 197 -11.09 -0.21 1.15
C ALA A 197 -11.21 0.40 2.55
N PRO A 198 -12.27 1.17 2.85
CA PRO A 198 -12.47 1.76 4.17
C PRO A 198 -12.41 0.75 5.32
N LEU A 199 -13.08 -0.40 5.16
CA LEU A 199 -13.10 -1.45 6.19
C LEU A 199 -11.71 -2.06 6.43
N ASP A 200 -10.91 -2.23 5.37
CA ASP A 200 -9.53 -2.72 5.46
C ASP A 200 -8.65 -1.73 6.25
N ILE A 201 -8.85 -0.42 6.10
CA ILE A 201 -8.11 0.59 6.89
C ILE A 201 -8.43 0.45 8.38
N ILE A 202 -9.71 0.26 8.73
CA ILE A 202 -10.11 0.03 10.12
C ILE A 202 -9.44 -1.26 10.65
N ALA A 203 -9.51 -2.36 9.89
CA ALA A 203 -8.94 -3.65 10.29
C ALA A 203 -7.40 -3.63 10.44
N ASP A 204 -6.70 -3.05 9.46
CA ASP A 204 -5.25 -3.18 9.32
C ASP A 204 -4.48 -2.14 10.12
N LYS A 205 -5.03 -0.94 10.27
CA LYS A 205 -4.31 0.21 10.82
C LYS A 205 -4.87 0.68 12.14
N LEU A 206 -6.18 0.61 12.35
CA LEU A 206 -6.81 1.26 13.48
C LEU A 206 -7.19 0.26 14.58
N ARG A 207 -8.20 -0.57 14.33
CA ARG A 207 -8.89 -1.37 15.34
C ARG A 207 -8.28 -2.76 15.54
N GLY A 208 -7.55 -3.28 14.55
CA GLY A 208 -7.12 -4.68 14.49
C GLY A 208 -8.23 -5.60 14.00
N TYR A 209 -7.88 -6.84 13.62
CA TYR A 209 -8.87 -7.76 13.04
C TYR A 209 -9.91 -8.21 14.05
N LEU A 210 -9.46 -8.73 15.21
CA LEU A 210 -10.36 -9.23 16.25
C LEU A 210 -11.31 -8.12 16.73
N GLY A 211 -10.75 -6.94 16.97
CA GLY A 211 -11.52 -5.76 17.32
C GLY A 211 -12.60 -5.43 16.29
N LEU A 212 -12.25 -5.37 15.00
CA LEU A 212 -13.22 -5.09 13.95
C LEU A 212 -14.31 -6.17 13.90
N THR A 213 -13.97 -7.45 13.99
CA THR A 213 -14.97 -8.54 13.91
C THR A 213 -15.97 -8.50 15.06
N THR A 214 -15.52 -8.15 16.27
CA THR A 214 -16.40 -7.88 17.41
C THR A 214 -17.27 -6.65 17.15
N ASP A 215 -16.68 -5.58 16.64
CA ASP A 215 -17.37 -4.31 16.40
C ASP A 215 -18.46 -4.41 15.32
N LEU A 216 -18.28 -5.28 14.32
CA LEU A 216 -19.28 -5.59 13.29
C LEU A 216 -20.56 -6.22 13.86
N ILE A 217 -20.50 -6.80 15.05
CA ILE A 217 -21.65 -7.38 15.76
C ILE A 217 -22.19 -6.39 16.79
N GLU A 218 -21.31 -5.83 17.63
CA GLU A 218 -21.71 -5.02 18.78
C GLU A 218 -22.05 -3.57 18.43
N ARG A 219 -21.39 -3.00 17.42
CA ARG A 219 -21.49 -1.58 17.04
C ARG A 219 -21.51 -1.38 15.50
N PRO A 220 -22.32 -2.15 14.75
CA PRO A 220 -22.29 -2.17 13.28
C PRO A 220 -22.49 -0.78 12.65
N LYS A 221 -23.38 0.03 13.21
CA LYS A 221 -23.64 1.39 12.71
C LYS A 221 -22.41 2.29 12.79
N LYS A 222 -21.63 2.20 13.88
CA LYS A 222 -20.41 3.00 14.07
C LYS A 222 -19.33 2.57 13.08
N VAL A 223 -19.20 1.26 12.82
CA VAL A 223 -18.29 0.73 11.80
C VAL A 223 -18.66 1.27 10.41
N LEU A 224 -19.94 1.22 10.04
CA LEU A 224 -20.41 1.75 8.76
C LEU A 224 -20.13 3.25 8.62
N TRP A 225 -20.50 4.05 9.61
CA TRP A 225 -20.27 5.51 9.58
C TRP A 225 -18.79 5.87 9.52
N ALA A 226 -17.92 5.13 10.21
CA ALA A 226 -16.48 5.33 10.10
C ALA A 226 -15.95 4.96 8.70
N CYS A 227 -16.48 3.90 8.09
CA CYS A 227 -16.15 3.59 6.70
C CYS A 227 -16.57 4.73 5.76
N GLU A 228 -17.78 5.26 5.92
CA GLU A 228 -18.30 6.40 5.14
C GLU A 228 -17.45 7.66 5.33
N ALA A 229 -17.04 7.97 6.56
CA ALA A 229 -16.15 9.10 6.85
C ALA A 229 -14.77 8.95 6.19
N LEU A 230 -14.26 7.73 6.05
CA LEU A 230 -12.98 7.45 5.39
C LEU A 230 -13.05 7.49 3.85
N MET A 231 -14.22 7.27 3.24
CA MET A 231 -14.40 7.21 1.79
C MET A 231 -13.79 8.40 1.02
N PRO A 232 -14.08 9.68 1.35
CA PRO A 232 -13.55 10.81 0.59
C PRO A 232 -12.02 10.91 0.63
N HIS A 233 -11.41 10.55 1.76
CA HIS A 233 -9.95 10.55 1.91
C HIS A 233 -9.30 9.47 1.05
N LEU A 234 -9.87 8.26 1.06
CA LEU A 234 -9.34 7.14 0.29
C LEU A 234 -9.54 7.33 -1.22
N LEU A 235 -10.65 7.94 -1.63
CA LEU A 235 -10.86 8.38 -3.01
C LEU A 235 -9.82 9.44 -3.42
N HIS A 236 -9.55 10.43 -2.57
CA HIS A 236 -8.54 11.45 -2.85
C HIS A 236 -7.15 10.85 -3.03
N VAL A 237 -6.75 9.92 -2.16
CA VAL A 237 -5.48 9.19 -2.27
C VAL A 237 -5.40 8.41 -3.59
N ALA A 238 -6.47 7.70 -3.96
CA ALA A 238 -6.52 6.93 -5.19
C ALA A 238 -6.41 7.81 -6.44
N LEU A 239 -7.18 8.91 -6.51
CA LEU A 239 -7.14 9.85 -7.64
C LEU A 239 -5.80 10.61 -7.71
N GLY A 240 -5.26 11.04 -6.58
CA GLY A 240 -4.00 11.78 -6.52
C GLY A 240 -2.78 10.96 -6.94
N GLY A 241 -2.85 9.63 -6.84
CA GLY A 241 -1.80 8.71 -7.29
C GLY A 241 -2.08 8.03 -8.64
N ALA A 242 -3.22 8.29 -9.27
CA ALA A 242 -3.61 7.61 -10.51
C ALA A 242 -2.64 7.93 -11.66
N ASP A 243 -2.58 7.02 -12.64
CA ASP A 243 -1.79 7.23 -13.85
C ASP A 243 -2.37 8.40 -14.67
N PRO A 244 -1.64 9.51 -14.86
CA PRO A 244 -2.14 10.65 -15.63
C PRO A 244 -2.45 10.28 -17.09
N ASP A 245 -1.76 9.28 -17.65
CA ASP A 245 -1.96 8.80 -19.01
C ASP A 245 -3.04 7.72 -19.12
N ARG A 246 -3.58 7.26 -17.97
CA ARG A 246 -4.66 6.25 -17.89
C ARG A 246 -4.33 4.94 -18.61
N ASN A 247 -3.06 4.58 -18.64
CA ASN A 247 -2.59 3.32 -19.21
C ASN A 247 -2.73 2.19 -18.20
N VAL A 248 -2.38 2.44 -16.93
CA VAL A 248 -2.29 1.38 -15.91
C VAL A 248 -3.26 1.61 -14.75
N PRO A 249 -3.80 0.53 -14.15
CA PRO A 249 -4.81 0.65 -13.10
C PRO A 249 -4.22 1.19 -11.78
N ILE A 250 -5.12 1.67 -10.93
CA ILE A 250 -4.80 1.98 -9.53
C ILE A 250 -4.50 0.68 -8.78
N GLY A 251 -3.39 0.64 -8.03
CA GLY A 251 -3.03 -0.50 -7.20
C GLY A 251 -4.04 -0.74 -6.08
N PHE A 252 -4.78 -1.84 -6.14
CA PHE A 252 -5.88 -2.13 -5.21
C PHE A 252 -5.50 -3.25 -4.21
N TRP A 253 -5.23 -2.89 -2.95
CA TRP A 253 -4.63 -3.77 -1.94
C TRP A 253 -5.64 -4.19 -0.85
N MET A 254 -6.43 -5.22 -1.13
CA MET A 254 -7.49 -5.70 -0.23
C MET A 254 -6.97 -6.79 0.69
N HIS A 255 -7.38 -6.77 1.96
CA HIS A 255 -6.87 -7.70 2.97
C HIS A 255 -7.98 -8.40 3.74
N ARG A 256 -8.54 -7.77 4.78
CA ARG A 256 -9.34 -8.40 5.84
C ARG A 256 -10.84 -8.18 5.71
N GLY A 257 -11.27 -7.27 4.86
CA GLY A 257 -12.68 -7.04 4.56
C GLY A 257 -13.29 -7.97 3.52
N CYS A 258 -12.62 -9.09 3.19
CA CYS A 258 -13.12 -10.08 2.25
C CYS A 258 -13.67 -11.32 2.95
N VAL A 259 -14.48 -12.10 2.23
CA VAL A 259 -14.92 -13.43 2.68
C VAL A 259 -13.75 -14.40 2.52
N PRO A 260 -13.42 -15.25 3.52
CA PRO A 260 -14.22 -15.58 4.70
C PRO A 260 -13.82 -14.87 6.02
N PHE A 261 -13.03 -13.81 5.99
CA PHE A 261 -12.68 -13.05 7.20
C PHE A 261 -13.89 -12.31 7.80
N ILE A 262 -14.82 -11.87 6.94
CA ILE A 262 -16.16 -11.45 7.34
C ILE A 262 -17.22 -12.33 6.66
N SER A 263 -18.44 -12.34 7.18
CA SER A 263 -19.54 -13.06 6.52
C SER A 263 -19.93 -12.37 5.20
N PHE A 264 -20.56 -13.11 4.29
CA PHE A 264 -21.07 -12.51 3.04
C PHE A 264 -22.13 -11.44 3.32
N GLU A 265 -22.97 -11.64 4.34
CA GLU A 265 -23.92 -10.64 4.81
C GLU A 265 -23.21 -9.35 5.27
N GLN A 266 -22.13 -9.46 6.04
CA GLN A 266 -21.32 -8.31 6.45
C GLN A 266 -20.62 -7.64 5.25
N PHE A 267 -20.19 -8.42 4.25
CA PHE A 267 -19.66 -7.87 3.01
C PHE A 267 -20.71 -7.01 2.30
N GLU A 268 -21.94 -7.50 2.15
CA GLU A 268 -23.04 -6.76 1.52
C GLU A 268 -23.49 -5.54 2.34
N GLN A 269 -23.40 -5.58 3.66
CA GLN A 269 -23.86 -4.51 4.55
C GLN A 269 -22.81 -3.41 4.78
N PHE A 270 -21.52 -3.75 4.87
CA PHE A 270 -20.47 -2.83 5.30
C PHE A 270 -19.40 -2.58 4.23
N TYR A 271 -18.87 -3.65 3.64
CA TYR A 271 -17.72 -3.56 2.74
C TYR A 271 -18.13 -3.02 1.37
N TRP A 272 -19.05 -3.70 0.69
CA TRP A 272 -19.43 -3.35 -0.67
C TRP A 272 -20.11 -1.97 -0.80
N PRO A 273 -21.03 -1.56 0.11
CA PRO A 273 -21.67 -0.25 0.01
C PRO A 273 -20.70 0.92 0.17
N THR A 274 -19.59 0.74 0.89
CA THR A 274 -18.58 1.79 1.12
C THR A 274 -17.43 1.74 0.11
N LEU A 275 -17.20 0.58 -0.49
CA LEU A 275 -16.19 0.39 -1.53
C LEU A 275 -16.72 0.74 -2.94
N LYS A 276 -17.89 0.22 -3.31
CA LYS A 276 -18.45 0.32 -4.67
C LYS A 276 -18.54 1.77 -5.18
N PRO A 277 -19.04 2.76 -4.40
CA PRO A 277 -19.13 4.13 -4.88
C PRO A 277 -17.76 4.74 -5.22
N ILE A 278 -16.70 4.34 -4.51
CA ILE A 278 -15.33 4.76 -4.81
C ILE A 278 -14.91 4.17 -6.16
N ILE A 279 -15.10 2.86 -6.37
CA ILE A 279 -14.77 2.18 -7.64
C ILE A 279 -15.53 2.82 -8.81
N GLU A 280 -16.83 3.07 -8.66
CA GLU A 280 -17.65 3.70 -9.70
C GLU A 280 -17.18 5.13 -10.00
N THR A 281 -16.76 5.89 -8.97
CA THR A 281 -16.20 7.23 -9.15
C THR A 281 -14.84 7.18 -9.85
N LEU A 282 -13.96 6.25 -9.49
CA LEU A 282 -12.68 6.04 -10.16
C LEU A 282 -12.90 5.70 -11.63
N TRP A 283 -13.77 4.72 -11.92
CA TRP A 283 -14.14 4.35 -13.28
C TRP A 283 -14.67 5.54 -14.09
N ALA A 284 -15.53 6.37 -13.49
CA ALA A 284 -16.09 7.53 -14.17
C ALA A 284 -15.03 8.58 -14.54
N ASN A 285 -13.87 8.59 -13.87
CA ASN A 285 -12.75 9.49 -14.17
C ASN A 285 -11.80 8.93 -15.23
N GLY A 286 -11.99 7.68 -15.67
CA GLY A 286 -11.18 6.98 -16.67
C GLY A 286 -10.00 6.22 -16.08
#